data_AF-A0A5S4VYX7-F1
#
_entry.id   AF-A0A5S4VYX7-F1
#
_cell.length_a   1.000
_cell.length_b   1.000
_cell.length_c   1.000
_cell.angle_alpha   90.00
_cell.angle_beta   90.00
_cell.angle_gamma   90.00
#
_symmetry.space_group_name_H-M   'P 1'
#
loop_
_entity.id
_entity.type
_entity.pdbx_description
1 polymer ?
#
loop_
_entity_poly.entity_id
_entity_poly.type
_entity_poly.pdbx_seq_one_letter_code
_entity_poly.pdbx_strand_id
1 'polypeptide(L)'
;MLLSCLLLGCADLLTTNVILDLGMSELNPVMRLAQTWLGVWWLVPKLGLTLLLVGLLWRSKNVYNVALVVAFCSTPVLNNLLLIVAGTN
;
A
#
# COMPACT_ATOMS: atom_id res chain seq x y z
N MET A 1 -11.05 -11.41 -5.22
CA MET A 1 -9.80 -11.35 -4.42
C MET A 1 -8.65 -10.69 -5.18
N LEU A 2 -8.37 -11.08 -6.42
CA LEU A 2 -7.38 -10.38 -7.25
C LEU A 2 -7.76 -8.92 -7.54
N LEU A 3 -9.01 -8.69 -7.94
CA LEU A 3 -9.55 -7.33 -8.14
C LEU A 3 -9.43 -6.49 -6.86
N SER A 4 -9.70 -7.06 -5.69
CA SER A 4 -9.57 -6.35 -4.42
C SER A 4 -8.11 -6.05 -4.07
N CYS A 5 -7.14 -6.91 -4.39
CA CYS A 5 -5.72 -6.57 -4.27
C CYS A 5 -5.31 -5.42 -5.18
N LEU A 6 -5.81 -5.39 -6.42
CA LEU A 6 -5.54 -4.28 -7.34
C LEU A 6 -6.15 -2.97 -6.84
N LEU A 7 -7.41 -3.01 -6.39
CA LEU A 7 -8.09 -1.83 -5.82
C LEU A 7 -7.39 -1.33 -4.56
N LEU A 8 -6.97 -2.23 -3.66
CA LEU A 8 -6.21 -1.87 -2.46
C LEU A 8 -4.83 -1.30 -2.81
N GLY A 9 -4.13 -1.86 -3.79
CA GLY A 9 -2.85 -1.31 -4.26
C GLY A 9 -3.01 0.08 -4.88
N CYS A 10 -4.04 0.31 -5.69
CA CYS A 10 -4.35 1.66 -6.21
C CYS A 10 -4.71 2.63 -5.08
N ALA A 11 -5.53 2.19 -4.10
CA ALA A 11 -5.88 3.00 -2.95
C ALA A 11 -4.64 3.35 -2.09
N ASP A 12 -3.71 2.41 -1.92
CA ASP A 12 -2.46 2.64 -1.23
C ASP A 12 -1.62 3.71 -1.94
N LEU A 13 -1.50 3.64 -3.27
CA LEU A 13 -0.76 4.64 -4.05
C LEU A 13 -1.39 6.04 -3.94
N LEU A 14 -2.71 6.13 -4.09
CA LEU A 14 -3.44 7.39 -3.98
C LEU A 14 -3.28 8.00 -2.58
N THR A 15 -3.52 7.22 -1.54
CA THR A 15 -3.41 7.70 -0.15
C THR A 15 -1.97 8.07 0.21
N THR A 16 -0.97 7.35 -0.32
CA THR A 16 0.45 7.70 -0.16
C THR A 16 0.76 9.04 -0.83
N ASN A 17 0.25 9.27 -2.04
CA ASN A 17 0.50 10.52 -2.75
C ASN A 17 -0.09 11.72 -1.99
N VAL A 18 -1.32 11.56 -1.47
CA VAL A 18 -1.97 12.60 -0.64
C VAL A 18 -1.16 12.89 0.63
N ILE A 19 -0.66 11.86 1.33
CA ILE A 19 0.15 12.05 2.53
C ILE A 19 1.46 12.78 2.22
N LEU A 20 2.12 12.42 1.12
CA LEU A 20 3.34 13.07 0.68
C LEU A 20 3.09 14.53 0.29
N ASP A 21 1.99 14.82 -0.41
CA ASP A 21 1.57 16.19 -0.77
C ASP A 21 1.28 17.05 0.48
N LEU A 22 0.75 16.43 1.54
CA LEU A 22 0.52 17.08 2.84
C LEU A 22 1.81 17.23 3.68
N GLY A 23 2.98 16.82 3.18
CA GLY A 23 4.24 16.84 3.92
C GLY A 23 4.30 15.84 5.08
N MET A 24 3.33 14.92 5.14
CA MET A 24 3.28 13.85 6.13
C MET A 24 4.07 12.64 5.63
N SER A 25 4.43 11.75 6.56
CA SER A 25 5.18 10.53 6.24
C SER A 25 4.54 9.33 6.91
N GLU A 26 4.72 8.15 6.30
CA GLU A 26 4.17 6.93 6.87
C GLU A 26 4.71 6.68 8.29
N LEU A 27 3.85 6.09 9.13
CA LEU A 27 4.15 5.79 10.52
C LEU A 27 5.10 4.59 10.66
N ASN A 28 5.09 3.69 9.67
CA ASN A 28 5.95 2.51 9.63
C ASN A 28 7.40 2.93 9.36
N PRO A 29 8.36 2.69 10.28
CA PRO A 29 9.74 3.19 10.16
C PRO A 29 10.47 2.62 8.94
N VAL A 30 10.20 1.38 8.54
CA VAL A 30 10.81 0.77 7.35
C VAL A 30 10.33 1.47 6.08
N MET A 31 9.03 1.73 6.01
CA MET A 31 8.43 2.40 4.86
C MET A 31 8.79 3.87 4.80
N ARG A 32 8.90 4.55 5.95
CA ARG A 32 9.42 5.92 6.03
C ARG A 32 10.86 5.99 5.53
N LEU A 33 11.71 5.04 5.92
CA LEU A 33 13.09 4.99 5.45
C LEU A 33 13.14 4.75 3.92
N ALA A 34 12.31 3.84 3.41
CA ALA A 34 12.24 3.63 1.98
C ALA A 34 11.68 4.86 1.22
N GLN A 35 10.71 5.57 1.79
CA GLN A 35 10.20 6.85 1.27
C GLN A 35 11.26 7.96 1.29
N THR A 36 12.09 8.07 2.33
CA THR A 36 13.14 9.10 2.37
C THR A 36 14.26 8.82 1.38
N TRP A 37 14.55 7.55 1.11
CA TRP A 37 15.58 7.14 0.14
C TRP A 37 15.10 7.23 -1.31
N LEU A 38 13.84 6.87 -1.58
CA LEU A 38 13.31 6.80 -2.95
C LEU A 38 12.49 8.05 -3.34
N GLY A 39 12.04 8.84 -2.37
CA GLY A 39 11.22 10.03 -2.59
C GLY A 39 9.97 9.70 -3.42
N VAL A 40 9.74 10.50 -4.47
CA VAL A 40 8.60 10.32 -5.41
C VAL A 40 8.67 8.97 -6.14
N TRP A 41 9.88 8.40 -6.33
CA TRP A 41 10.04 7.09 -6.97
C TRP A 41 9.53 5.93 -6.11
N TRP A 42 9.18 6.16 -4.84
CA TRP A 42 8.60 5.16 -3.94
C TRP A 42 7.31 4.51 -4.47
N LEU A 43 6.57 5.21 -5.33
CA LEU A 43 5.36 4.69 -5.97
C LEU A 43 5.65 3.49 -6.90
N VAL A 44 6.84 3.45 -7.52
CA VAL A 44 7.24 2.40 -8.46
C VAL A 44 7.43 1.04 -7.78
N PRO A 45 8.22 0.89 -6.70
CA PRO A 45 8.31 -0.37 -5.98
C PRO A 45 6.98 -0.77 -5.32
N LYS A 46 6.13 0.19 -4.87
CA LYS A 46 4.77 -0.13 -4.40
C LYS A 46 3.91 -0.78 -5.49
N LEU A 47 3.92 -0.22 -6.70
CA LEU A 47 3.25 -0.80 -7.87
C LEU A 47 3.82 -2.18 -8.22
N GLY A 48 5.14 -2.31 -8.25
CA GLY A 48 5.82 -3.58 -8.54
C GLY A 48 5.45 -4.69 -7.55
N LEU A 49 5.42 -4.37 -6.25
CA LEU A 49 5.06 -5.31 -5.20
C LEU A 49 3.57 -5.71 -5.30
N THR A 50 2.69 -4.76 -5.63
CA THR A 50 1.27 -5.03 -5.89
C THR A 50 1.10 -6.01 -7.05
N LEU A 51 1.76 -5.77 -8.18
CA LEU A 51 1.68 -6.64 -9.35
C LEU A 51 2.28 -8.03 -9.09
N LEU A 52 3.38 -8.09 -8.35
CA LEU A 52 4.00 -9.35 -7.93
C LEU A 52 3.05 -10.16 -7.05
N LEU A 53 2.42 -9.54 -6.06
CA LEU A 53 1.44 -10.20 -5.20
C LEU A 53 0.22 -10.68 -6.01
N VAL A 54 -0.32 -9.85 -6.90
CA VAL A 54 -1.41 -10.24 -7.80
C VAL A 54 -1.02 -11.43 -8.67
N GLY A 55 0.20 -11.46 -9.21
CA GLY A 55 0.72 -12.59 -9.99
C GLY A 55 0.89 -13.87 -9.17
N LEU A 56 1.39 -13.78 -7.94
CA LEU A 56 1.50 -14.91 -7.02
C LEU A 56 0.13 -15.44 -6.59
N LEU A 57 -0.82 -14.55 -6.32
CA LEU A 57 -2.20 -14.88 -5.98
C LEU A 57 -2.93 -15.54 -7.15
N TRP A 58 -2.66 -15.09 -8.39
CA TRP A 58 -3.19 -15.73 -9.59
C TRP A 58 -2.73 -17.18 -9.72
N ARG A 59 -1.50 -17.47 -9.31
CA ARG A 59 -0.95 -18.83 -9.30
C ARG A 59 -1.42 -19.69 -8.12
N SER A 60 -1.85 -19.05 -7.03
CA SER A 60 -2.30 -19.75 -5.81
C SER A 60 -3.74 -20.24 -5.94
N LYS A 61 -3.97 -21.54 -5.74
CA LYS A 61 -5.33 -22.12 -5.62
C LYS A 61 -5.87 -22.12 -4.18
N ASN A 62 -5.10 -21.61 -3.22
CA ASN A 62 -5.48 -21.63 -1.80
C ASN A 62 -6.04 -20.27 -1.36
N VAL A 63 -7.36 -20.24 -1.11
CA VAL A 63 -8.12 -19.04 -0.73
C VAL A 63 -7.65 -18.44 0.60
N TYR A 64 -7.16 -19.25 1.54
CA TYR A 64 -6.72 -18.78 2.85
C TYR A 64 -5.45 -17.92 2.75
N ASN A 65 -4.49 -18.36 1.94
CA ASN A 65 -3.27 -17.60 1.65
C ASN A 65 -3.61 -16.30 0.90
N VAL A 66 -4.60 -16.34 0.02
CA VAL A 66 -5.07 -15.16 -0.70
C VAL A 66 -5.70 -14.15 0.25
N ALA A 67 -6.51 -14.61 1.21
CA ALA A 67 -7.13 -13.75 2.22
C ALA A 67 -6.10 -13.06 3.12
N LEU A 68 -5.05 -13.78 3.55
CA LEU A 68 -3.97 -13.20 4.35
C LEU A 68 -3.23 -12.10 3.58
N VAL A 69 -2.91 -12.32 2.31
CA VAL A 69 -2.24 -11.30 1.48
C VAL A 69 -3.13 -10.06 1.29
N VAL A 70 -4.44 -10.25 1.04
CA VAL A 70 -5.40 -9.13 0.96
C VAL A 70 -5.44 -8.35 2.28
N ALA A 71 -5.47 -9.04 3.43
CA ALA A 71 -5.46 -8.40 4.74
C ALA A 71 -4.17 -7.58 4.95
N PHE A 72 -3.01 -8.15 4.63
CA PHE A 72 -1.72 -7.43 4.70
C PHE A 72 -1.69 -6.20 3.79
N CYS A 73 -2.21 -6.28 2.56
CA CYS A 73 -2.30 -5.13 1.65
C CYS A 73 -3.23 -4.02 2.16
N SER A 74 -4.20 -4.32 3.02
CA SER A 74 -5.11 -3.31 3.58
C SER A 74 -4.47 -2.47 4.69
N THR A 75 -3.46 -3.01 5.36
CA THR A 75 -2.74 -2.34 6.47
C THR A 75 -2.16 -0.97 6.09
N PRO A 76 -1.38 -0.83 4.98
CA PRO A 76 -0.86 0.48 4.59
C PRO A 76 -1.97 1.44 4.15
N VAL A 77 -3.00 0.95 3.44
CA VAL A 77 -4.17 1.75 3.03
C VAL A 77 -4.88 2.34 4.24
N LEU A 78 -5.19 1.52 5.25
CA LEU A 78 -5.87 1.95 6.47
C LEU A 78 -5.00 2.91 7.28
N ASN A 79 -3.70 2.63 7.41
CA ASN A 79 -2.76 3.52 8.08
C ASN A 79 -2.73 4.90 7.40
N ASN A 80 -2.71 4.93 6.08
CA ASN A 80 -2.64 6.16 5.31
C ASN A 80 -3.96 6.95 5.40
N LEU A 81 -5.11 6.27 5.33
CA LEU A 81 -6.42 6.88 5.59
C LEU A 81 -6.52 7.49 6.99
N LEU A 82 -6.05 6.78 8.02
CA LEU A 82 -6.04 7.29 9.40
C LEU A 82 -5.18 8.55 9.53
N LEU A 83 -4.00 8.57 8.90
CA LEU A 83 -3.13 9.76 8.89
C LEU A 83 -3.81 10.95 8.21
N ILE A 84 -4.45 10.73 7.06
CA ILE A 84 -5.19 11.78 6.36
C ILE A 84 -6.31 12.32 7.27
N VAL A 85 -7.16 11.45 7.80
CA VAL A 85 -8.29 11.84 8.66
C VAL A 85 -7.83 12.52 9.95
N ALA A 86 -6.74 12.04 10.56
CA ALA A 86 -6.18 12.62 11.79
C ALA A 86 -5.45 13.96 11.55
N GLY A 87 -4.82 14.14 10.39
CA GLY A 87 -4.09 15.35 10.02
C GLY A 87 -4.94 16.46 9.39
N THR A 88 -6.18 16.17 8.97
CA THR A 88 -7.15 17.16 8.47
C THR A 88 -8.07 17.78 9.53
N ASN A 89 -7.81 17.54 10.84
CA ASN A 89 -8.46 18.23 11.97
C ASN A 89 -7.51 19.26 12.59
#